data_AF-A0A947IIB6-F1
#
_entry.id   AF-A0A947IIB6-F1
#
_cell.length_a   1.000
_cell.length_b   1.000
_cell.length_c   1.000
_cell.angle_alpha   90.00
_cell.angle_beta   90.00
_cell.angle_gamma   90.00
#
_symmetry.space_group_name_H-M   'P 1'
#
loop_
_entity.id
_entity.type
_entity.pdbx_description
1 polymer ?
#
loop_
_entity_poly.entity_id
_entity_poly.type
_entity_poly.pdbx_seq_one_letter_code
_entity_poly.pdbx_strand_id
1 'polypeptide(L)'
;MSLIRSGAIAGFSELVNSYGANPVGLLAGVGLTSAQLRDPNNYIAYSQVADLLELAAESCQQMLFGLQLAQRQTSTVLGDIALGWSQQPTMQAAIDKACQQLYLHVRGLELQQRVEGGMLRFEFAFMLDSNRGIQQLIQLSYGHLCNFIDELVGADSRELQLSLHQSAGKQDLASLLPRYASRL
;
A
#
# COMPACT_ATOMS: atom_id res chain seq x y z
N MET A 1 4.40 19.88 2.69
CA MET A 1 3.19 19.14 3.10
C MET A 1 3.03 17.96 2.16
N SER A 2 3.20 16.73 2.66
CA SER A 2 3.00 15.50 1.89
C SER A 2 1.53 15.11 1.87
N LEU A 3 1.05 14.66 0.71
CA LEU A 3 -0.37 14.39 0.46
C LEU A 3 -0.51 13.04 -0.26
N ILE A 4 -1.60 12.33 -0.01
CA ILE A 4 -1.93 11.08 -0.69
C ILE A 4 -3.41 11.06 -1.06
N ARG A 5 -3.75 10.40 -2.17
CA ARG A 5 -5.15 10.13 -2.53
C ARG A 5 -5.79 9.22 -1.48
N SER A 6 -6.99 9.57 -1.02
CA SER A 6 -7.75 8.78 -0.06
C SER A 6 -8.04 7.35 -0.55
N GLY A 7 -8.10 7.15 -1.88
CA GLY A 7 -8.21 5.84 -2.51
C GLY A 7 -7.10 4.85 -2.14
N ALA A 8 -5.93 5.33 -1.69
CA ALA A 8 -4.85 4.47 -1.19
C ALA A 8 -5.26 3.57 -0.02
N ILE A 9 -6.24 4.01 0.78
CA ILE A 9 -6.77 3.27 1.93
C ILE A 9 -8.22 2.80 1.71
N ALA A 10 -8.63 2.61 0.44
CA ALA A 10 -9.91 2.00 0.12
C ALA A 10 -10.09 0.64 0.83
N GLY A 11 -11.26 0.38 1.42
CA GLY A 11 -11.49 -0.83 2.22
C GLY A 11 -11.06 -0.73 3.68
N PHE A 12 -10.51 0.41 4.13
CA PHE A 12 -10.05 0.59 5.51
C PHE A 12 -11.18 0.38 6.52
N SER A 13 -12.35 0.98 6.31
CA SER A 13 -13.46 0.92 7.27
C SER A 13 -13.99 -0.51 7.40
N GLU A 14 -14.08 -1.21 6.27
CA GLU A 14 -14.48 -2.61 6.16
C GLU A 14 -13.49 -3.53 6.88
N LEU A 15 -12.18 -3.28 6.72
CA LEU A 15 -11.13 -4.01 7.42
C LEU A 15 -11.20 -3.83 8.93
N VAL A 16 -11.28 -2.59 9.40
CA VAL A 16 -11.40 -2.28 10.83
C VAL A 16 -12.65 -2.93 11.43
N ASN A 17 -13.80 -2.80 10.75
CA ASN A 17 -15.05 -3.43 11.19
C ASN A 17 -14.94 -4.96 11.25
N SER A 18 -14.22 -5.59 10.33
CA SER A 18 -14.02 -7.04 10.33
C SER A 18 -13.25 -7.55 11.56
N TYR A 19 -12.52 -6.68 12.25
CA TYR A 19 -11.86 -6.96 13.54
C TYR A 19 -12.64 -6.45 14.75
N GLY A 20 -13.86 -5.91 14.56
CA GLY A 20 -14.72 -5.42 15.65
C GLY A 20 -14.30 -4.06 16.23
N ALA A 21 -13.37 -3.34 15.60
CA ALA A 21 -12.96 -2.00 16.01
C ALA A 21 -13.83 -0.90 15.36
N ASN A 22 -13.77 0.33 15.88
CA ASN A 22 -14.59 1.46 15.42
C ASN A 22 -13.83 2.35 14.41
N PRO A 23 -14.08 2.24 13.08
CA PRO A 23 -13.35 3.01 12.08
C PRO A 23 -13.55 4.53 12.19
N VAL A 24 -14.74 4.98 12.61
CA VAL A 24 -15.03 6.41 12.77
C VAL A 24 -14.19 6.99 13.91
N GLY A 25 -14.06 6.25 15.01
CA GLY A 25 -13.22 6.64 16.14
C GLY A 25 -11.74 6.72 15.77
N LEU A 26 -11.23 5.75 15.00
CA LEU A 26 -9.83 5.75 14.55
C LEU A 26 -9.53 6.91 13.61
N LEU A 27 -10.42 7.19 12.65
CA LEU A 27 -10.29 8.35 11.75
C LEU A 27 -10.25 9.66 12.54
N ALA A 28 -11.20 9.85 13.47
CA ALA A 28 -11.24 11.03 14.31
C ALA A 28 -9.97 11.19 15.17
N GLY A 29 -9.42 10.08 15.66
CA GLY A 29 -8.19 10.04 16.47
C GLY A 29 -6.94 10.60 15.77
N VAL A 30 -6.94 10.68 14.44
CA VAL A 30 -5.86 11.27 13.65
C VAL A 30 -6.29 12.53 12.90
N GLY A 31 -7.48 13.05 13.17
CA GLY A 31 -8.03 14.25 12.52
C GLY A 31 -8.53 14.03 11.09
N LEU A 32 -8.92 12.81 10.75
CA LEU A 32 -9.60 12.46 9.50
C LEU A 32 -11.09 12.21 9.74
N THR A 33 -11.87 12.26 8.66
CA THR A 33 -13.30 12.00 8.67
C THR A 33 -13.66 11.00 7.59
N SER A 34 -14.71 10.20 7.81
CA SER A 34 -15.24 9.28 6.79
C SER A 34 -15.65 10.02 5.51
N ALA A 35 -16.04 11.30 5.62
CA ALA A 35 -16.38 12.14 4.48
C ALA A 35 -15.22 12.33 3.51
N GLN A 36 -13.99 12.47 4.02
CA GLN A 36 -12.79 12.63 3.20
C GLN A 36 -12.42 11.37 2.41
N LEU A 37 -12.96 10.21 2.79
CA LEU A 37 -12.70 8.93 2.12
C LEU A 37 -13.75 8.56 1.06
N ARG A 38 -14.85 9.32 0.95
CA ARG A 38 -15.94 9.00 0.00
C ARG A 38 -15.53 9.18 -1.46
N ASP A 39 -14.72 10.20 -1.74
CA ASP A 39 -14.15 10.42 -3.06
C ASP A 39 -12.69 9.91 -3.03
N PRO A 40 -12.33 8.85 -3.76
CA PRO A 40 -10.97 8.31 -3.80
C PRO A 40 -9.95 9.27 -4.43
N ASN A 41 -10.39 10.32 -5.13
CA ASN A 41 -9.54 11.36 -5.69
C ASN A 41 -9.23 12.50 -4.73
N ASN A 42 -9.89 12.53 -3.57
CA ASN A 42 -9.60 13.51 -2.54
C ASN A 42 -8.19 13.31 -1.98
N TYR A 43 -7.47 14.40 -1.75
CA TYR A 43 -6.15 14.36 -1.12
C TYR A 43 -6.26 14.60 0.38
N ILE A 44 -5.58 13.76 1.15
CA ILE A 44 -5.48 13.82 2.61
C ILE A 44 -4.01 13.87 3.02
N ALA A 45 -3.74 14.35 4.23
CA ALA A 45 -2.36 14.48 4.71
C ALA A 45 -1.73 13.09 4.85
N TYR A 46 -0.52 12.94 4.29
CA TYR A 46 0.11 11.63 4.23
C TYR A 46 0.51 11.11 5.62
N SER A 47 0.93 12.02 6.51
CA SER A 47 1.21 11.72 7.92
C SER A 47 -0.01 11.23 8.68
N GLN A 48 -1.20 11.80 8.45
CA GLN A 48 -2.43 11.32 9.07
C GLN A 48 -2.78 9.90 8.62
N VAL A 49 -2.49 9.55 7.36
CA VAL A 49 -2.66 8.18 6.86
C VAL A 49 -1.67 7.23 7.53
N ALA A 50 -0.41 7.62 7.69
CA ALA A 50 0.56 6.82 8.43
C ALA A 50 0.12 6.57 9.88
N ASP A 51 -0.24 7.64 10.60
CA ASP A 51 -0.73 7.56 11.97
C ASP A 51 -2.00 6.70 12.07
N LEU A 52 -2.91 6.79 11.08
CA LEU A 52 -4.15 6.01 11.04
C LEU A 52 -3.86 4.50 10.95
N LEU A 53 -2.93 4.12 10.07
CA LEU A 53 -2.62 2.71 9.84
C LEU A 53 -1.94 2.08 11.06
N GLU A 54 -1.05 2.80 11.73
CA GLU A 54 -0.46 2.34 13.00
C GLU A 54 -1.51 2.22 14.11
N LEU A 55 -2.35 3.25 14.29
CA LEU A 55 -3.43 3.24 15.27
C LEU A 55 -4.43 2.09 15.03
N ALA A 56 -4.70 1.78 13.75
CA ALA A 56 -5.58 0.67 13.39
C ALA A 56 -4.93 -0.70 13.64
N ALA A 57 -3.65 -0.87 13.36
CA ALA A 57 -2.91 -2.08 13.68
C ALA A 57 -2.93 -2.37 15.18
N GLU A 58 -2.70 -1.35 16.02
CA GLU A 58 -2.81 -1.43 17.48
C GLU A 58 -4.23 -1.83 17.91
N SER A 59 -5.23 -1.11 17.42
CA SER A 59 -6.63 -1.29 17.84
C SER A 59 -7.23 -2.62 17.39
N CYS A 60 -6.80 -3.15 16.23
CA CYS A 60 -7.24 -4.44 15.70
C CYS A 60 -6.34 -5.60 16.15
N GLN A 61 -5.25 -5.33 16.87
CA GLN A 61 -4.21 -6.30 17.23
C GLN A 61 -3.66 -7.07 16.01
N GLN A 62 -3.47 -6.36 14.89
CA GLN A 62 -2.98 -6.91 13.62
C GLN A 62 -1.65 -6.28 13.23
N MET A 63 -0.54 -6.98 13.44
CA MET A 63 0.80 -6.48 13.07
C MET A 63 1.01 -6.35 11.56
N LEU A 64 0.17 -7.00 10.75
CA LEU A 64 0.24 -6.99 9.28
C LEU A 64 -0.92 -6.21 8.64
N PHE A 65 -1.50 -5.26 9.38
CA PHE A 65 -2.70 -4.54 8.97
C PHE A 65 -2.54 -3.89 7.58
N GLY A 66 -1.39 -3.27 7.30
CA GLY A 66 -1.11 -2.64 6.01
C GLY A 66 -1.15 -3.62 4.84
N LEU A 67 -0.55 -4.80 5.01
CA LEU A 67 -0.58 -5.87 3.99
C LEU A 67 -1.97 -6.50 3.87
N GLN A 68 -2.69 -6.69 4.97
CA GLN A 68 -4.07 -7.19 4.96
C GLN A 68 -5.01 -6.23 4.24
N LEU A 69 -4.80 -4.92 4.38
CA LEU A 69 -5.52 -3.89 3.63
C LEU A 69 -5.18 -3.97 2.14
N ALA A 70 -3.89 -3.97 1.81
CA ALA A 70 -3.43 -4.07 0.42
C ALA A 70 -3.96 -5.33 -0.28
N GLN A 71 -4.02 -6.45 0.41
CA GLN A 71 -4.50 -7.70 -0.15
C GLN A 71 -5.96 -7.60 -0.66
N ARG A 72 -6.78 -6.80 0.01
CA ARG A 72 -8.20 -6.56 -0.34
C ARG A 72 -8.37 -5.53 -1.46
N GLN A 73 -7.28 -4.92 -1.91
CA GLN A 73 -7.28 -3.86 -2.91
C GLN A 73 -6.79 -4.38 -4.27
N THR A 74 -7.23 -3.73 -5.32
CA THR A 74 -6.70 -3.90 -6.68
C THR A 74 -5.80 -2.73 -7.04
N SER A 75 -5.12 -2.79 -8.19
CA SER A 75 -4.26 -1.70 -8.65
C SER A 75 -5.00 -0.37 -8.86
N THR A 76 -6.33 -0.40 -8.95
CA THR A 76 -7.24 0.77 -9.02
C THR A 76 -7.05 1.78 -7.88
N VAL A 77 -6.41 1.41 -6.76
CA VAL A 77 -5.99 2.35 -5.71
C VAL A 77 -5.03 3.43 -6.23
N LEU A 78 -4.27 3.12 -7.29
CA LEU A 78 -3.42 4.08 -8.00
C LEU A 78 -4.23 5.05 -8.88
N GLY A 79 -5.54 4.82 -9.03
CA GLY A 79 -6.46 5.62 -9.85
C GLY A 79 -6.04 5.70 -11.30
N ASP A 80 -6.07 6.89 -11.88
CA ASP A 80 -5.83 7.08 -13.31
C ASP A 80 -4.39 6.73 -13.75
N ILE A 81 -3.44 6.59 -12.82
CA ILE A 81 -2.11 6.03 -13.12
C ILE A 81 -2.25 4.63 -13.73
N ALA A 82 -3.23 3.85 -13.24
CA ALA A 82 -3.49 2.50 -13.72
C ALA A 82 -3.94 2.45 -15.19
N LEU A 83 -4.54 3.51 -15.71
CA LEU A 83 -5.04 3.52 -17.10
C LEU A 83 -3.92 3.71 -18.12
N GLY A 84 -2.77 4.24 -17.71
CA GLY A 84 -1.68 4.60 -18.61
C GLY A 84 -0.73 3.47 -18.98
N TRP A 85 -0.76 2.36 -18.23
CA TRP A 85 0.29 1.33 -18.27
C TRP A 85 0.03 0.19 -19.26
N SER A 86 -1.22 -0.19 -19.51
CA SER A 86 -1.55 -1.32 -20.39
C SER A 86 -1.23 -1.02 -21.84
N GLN A 87 -1.06 0.27 -22.14
CA GLN A 87 -0.69 0.84 -23.43
C GLN A 87 0.83 0.93 -23.62
N GLN A 88 1.64 0.47 -22.66
CA GLN A 88 3.10 0.52 -22.78
C GLN A 88 3.64 -0.71 -23.55
N PRO A 89 4.71 -0.52 -24.35
CA PRO A 89 5.23 -1.57 -25.22
C PRO A 89 6.01 -2.68 -24.47
N THR A 90 6.45 -2.40 -23.24
CA THR A 90 7.21 -3.35 -22.40
C THR A 90 6.85 -3.18 -20.93
N MET A 91 7.08 -4.23 -20.13
CA MET A 91 6.92 -4.17 -18.68
C MET A 91 7.81 -3.09 -18.04
N GLN A 92 9.05 -2.95 -18.50
CA GLN A 92 9.96 -1.90 -18.03
C GLN A 92 9.37 -0.51 -18.31
N ALA A 93 8.84 -0.27 -19.52
CA ALA A 93 8.21 1.01 -19.85
C ALA A 93 6.94 1.29 -19.02
N ALA A 94 6.17 0.25 -18.69
CA ALA A 94 5.03 0.36 -17.78
C ALA A 94 5.45 0.79 -16.37
N ILE A 95 6.50 0.16 -15.82
CA ILE A 95 7.05 0.48 -14.50
C ILE A 95 7.65 1.89 -14.50
N ASP A 96 8.47 2.24 -15.50
CA ASP A 96 9.08 3.57 -15.64
C ASP A 96 8.03 4.67 -15.61
N LYS A 97 6.95 4.48 -16.37
CA LYS A 97 5.84 5.42 -16.45
C LYS A 97 5.07 5.51 -15.13
N ALA A 98 4.81 4.39 -14.47
CA ALA A 98 4.17 4.37 -13.16
C ALA A 98 5.00 5.14 -12.11
N CYS A 99 6.32 4.92 -12.08
CA CYS A 99 7.24 5.65 -11.21
C CYS A 99 7.21 7.16 -11.51
N GLN A 100 7.23 7.55 -12.79
CA GLN A 100 7.14 8.96 -13.20
C GLN A 100 5.83 9.63 -12.80
N GLN A 101 4.72 8.89 -12.77
CA GLN A 101 3.38 9.41 -12.47
C GLN A 101 2.97 9.23 -11.01
N LEU A 102 3.78 8.57 -10.17
CA LEU A 102 3.47 8.26 -8.78
C LEU A 102 3.10 9.50 -7.95
N TYR A 103 3.62 10.68 -8.31
CA TYR A 103 3.28 11.96 -7.68
C TYR A 103 1.79 12.35 -7.78
N LEU A 104 1.05 11.79 -8.74
CA LEU A 104 -0.41 11.94 -8.88
C LEU A 104 -1.19 11.07 -7.88
N HIS A 105 -0.55 10.08 -7.27
CA HIS A 105 -1.12 9.27 -6.21
C HIS A 105 -0.67 9.77 -4.83
N VAL A 106 0.64 10.06 -4.70
CA VAL A 106 1.26 10.45 -3.43
C VAL A 106 2.41 11.41 -3.63
N ARG A 107 2.45 12.47 -2.83
CA ARG A 107 3.57 13.41 -2.71
C ARG A 107 4.23 13.17 -1.36
N GLY A 108 5.51 12.83 -1.35
CA GLY A 108 6.22 12.38 -0.15
C GLY A 108 6.60 10.89 -0.17
N LEU A 109 6.54 10.26 -1.34
CA LEU A 109 7.09 8.93 -1.60
C LEU A 109 7.90 9.00 -2.90
N GLU A 110 9.12 8.49 -2.85
CA GLU A 110 9.91 8.19 -4.04
C GLU A 110 10.04 6.67 -4.18
N LEU A 111 9.86 6.19 -5.41
CA LEU A 111 10.09 4.80 -5.77
C LEU A 111 11.27 4.76 -6.73
N GLN A 112 12.40 4.25 -6.25
CA GLN A 112 13.57 4.01 -7.07
C GLN A 112 13.56 2.57 -7.56
N GLN A 113 14.06 2.35 -8.78
CA GLN A 113 14.26 1.03 -9.33
C GLN A 113 15.68 0.87 -9.86
N ARG A 114 16.27 -0.30 -9.66
CA ARG A 114 17.61 -0.63 -10.16
C ARG A 114 17.67 -2.08 -10.60
N VAL A 115 18.36 -2.34 -11.71
CA VAL A 115 18.67 -3.71 -12.12
C VAL A 115 19.98 -4.13 -11.46
N GLU A 116 19.92 -5.13 -10.61
CA GLU A 116 21.09 -5.70 -9.91
C GLU A 116 21.07 -7.22 -10.01
N GLY A 117 22.13 -7.80 -10.59
CA GLY A 117 22.26 -9.26 -10.68
C GLY A 117 21.16 -9.95 -11.50
N GLY A 118 20.58 -9.26 -12.49
CA GLY A 118 19.46 -9.78 -13.28
C GLY A 118 18.10 -9.66 -12.60
N MET A 119 18.02 -9.05 -11.41
CA MET A 119 16.77 -8.75 -10.70
C MET A 119 16.48 -7.26 -10.75
N LEU A 120 15.19 -6.91 -10.87
CA LEU A 120 14.73 -5.54 -10.69
C LEU A 120 14.43 -5.31 -9.20
N ARG A 121 15.22 -4.46 -8.56
CA ARG A 121 15.01 -4.05 -7.16
C ARG A 121 14.25 -2.74 -7.11
N PHE A 122 13.23 -2.70 -6.25
CA PHE A 122 12.48 -1.50 -5.90
C PHE A 122 12.86 -1.01 -4.50
N GLU A 123 13.02 0.29 -4.34
CA GLU A 123 13.34 0.93 -3.07
C GLU A 123 12.39 2.11 -2.84
N PHE A 124 11.70 2.09 -1.70
CA PHE A 124 10.83 3.18 -1.28
C PHE A 124 11.58 4.14 -0.37
N ALA A 125 11.55 5.43 -0.70
CA ALA A 125 11.99 6.50 0.19
C ALA A 125 10.79 7.36 0.59
N PHE A 126 10.51 7.38 1.89
CA PHE A 126 9.35 8.05 2.48
C PHE A 126 9.77 9.42 3.05
N MET A 127 9.11 10.49 2.61
CA MET A 127 9.32 11.87 3.03
C MET A 127 8.08 12.40 3.75
N LEU A 128 7.88 11.93 4.98
CA LEU A 128 6.84 12.40 5.89
C LEU A 128 7.32 12.29 7.34
N ASP A 129 6.77 13.15 8.18
CA ASP A 129 6.90 13.06 9.64
C ASP A 129 5.63 12.41 10.19
N SER A 130 5.77 11.26 10.83
CA SER A 130 4.68 10.50 11.47
C SER A 130 4.91 10.45 12.98
N ASN A 131 3.85 10.58 13.77
CA ASN A 131 3.94 10.54 15.23
C ASN A 131 4.00 9.12 15.76
N ARG A 132 3.40 8.17 15.03
CA ARG A 132 3.26 6.76 15.44
C ARG A 132 4.21 5.82 14.70
N GLY A 133 4.86 6.32 13.64
CA GLY A 133 5.70 5.52 12.75
C GLY A 133 5.05 5.25 11.40
N ILE A 134 5.71 4.45 10.57
CA ILE A 134 5.33 4.21 9.17
C ILE A 134 5.39 2.73 8.78
N GLN A 135 5.46 1.81 9.74
CA GLN A 135 5.57 0.36 9.48
C GLN A 135 4.39 -0.18 8.67
N GLN A 136 3.16 0.18 9.05
CA GLN A 136 1.95 -0.24 8.34
C GLN A 136 1.80 0.47 6.99
N LEU A 137 2.32 1.69 6.88
CA LEU A 137 2.37 2.40 5.62
C LEU A 137 3.35 1.75 4.64
N ILE A 138 4.55 1.37 5.11
CA ILE A 138 5.53 0.60 4.33
C ILE A 138 4.89 -0.70 3.82
N GLN A 139 4.24 -1.44 4.70
CA GLN A 139 3.50 -2.66 4.36
C GLN A 139 2.44 -2.44 3.27
N LEU A 140 1.62 -1.39 3.41
CA LEU A 140 0.61 -1.03 2.42
C LEU A 140 1.25 -0.72 1.06
N SER A 141 2.31 0.09 1.03
CA SER A 141 3.05 0.43 -0.19
C SER A 141 3.66 -0.79 -0.88
N TYR A 142 4.22 -1.74 -0.12
CA TYR A 142 4.71 -3.01 -0.66
C TYR A 142 3.58 -3.86 -1.25
N GLY A 143 2.45 -3.97 -0.56
CA GLY A 143 1.28 -4.69 -1.06
C GLY A 143 0.72 -4.06 -2.34
N HIS A 144 0.69 -2.72 -2.44
CA HIS A 144 0.33 -2.01 -3.67
C HIS A 144 1.27 -2.31 -4.83
N LEU A 145 2.59 -2.28 -4.60
CA LEU A 145 3.58 -2.64 -5.62
C LEU A 145 3.40 -4.08 -6.10
N CYS A 146 3.20 -5.03 -5.17
CA CYS A 146 2.92 -6.42 -5.52
C CYS A 146 1.67 -6.54 -6.40
N ASN A 147 0.57 -5.93 -5.97
CA ASN A 147 -0.70 -5.97 -6.70
C ASN A 147 -0.56 -5.34 -8.10
N PHE A 148 0.25 -4.29 -8.22
CA PHE A 148 0.54 -3.63 -9.48
C PHE A 148 1.35 -4.53 -10.43
N ILE A 149 2.44 -5.13 -9.96
CA ILE A 149 3.26 -6.03 -10.79
C ILE A 149 2.46 -7.27 -11.21
N ASP A 150 1.61 -7.81 -10.33
CA ASP A 150 0.73 -8.95 -10.65
C ASP A 150 -0.20 -8.66 -11.82
N GLU A 151 -0.74 -7.45 -11.86
CA GLU A 151 -1.62 -7.02 -12.93
C GLU A 151 -0.86 -6.76 -14.23
N LEU A 152 0.38 -6.26 -14.15
CA LEU A 152 1.23 -6.06 -15.32
C LEU A 152 1.69 -7.37 -15.98
N VAL A 153 2.05 -8.38 -15.19
CA VAL A 153 2.57 -9.65 -15.71
C VAL A 153 1.45 -10.59 -16.16
N GLY A 154 0.23 -10.40 -15.65
CA GLY A 154 -0.80 -11.43 -15.69
C GLY A 154 -0.50 -12.50 -14.63
N ALA A 155 -1.52 -12.95 -13.90
CA ALA A 155 -1.39 -13.62 -12.61
C ALA A 155 -0.32 -14.75 -12.51
N ASP A 156 0.27 -14.86 -11.31
CA ASP A 156 1.26 -15.86 -10.83
C ASP A 156 2.74 -15.66 -11.21
N SER A 157 3.24 -14.42 -11.22
CA SER A 157 4.69 -14.23 -11.15
C SER A 157 5.22 -14.67 -9.77
N ARG A 158 5.89 -15.84 -9.74
CA ARG A 158 6.60 -16.36 -8.56
C ARG A 158 7.97 -15.67 -8.34
N GLU A 159 8.25 -14.64 -9.13
CA GLU A 159 9.56 -14.00 -9.21
C GLU A 159 9.73 -12.82 -8.24
N LEU A 160 8.66 -12.43 -7.54
CA LEU A 160 8.70 -11.42 -6.47
C LEU A 160 8.87 -12.07 -5.10
N GLN A 161 9.94 -11.72 -4.39
CA GLN A 161 10.18 -12.16 -3.00
C GLN A 161 9.82 -11.05 -2.01
N LEU A 162 9.17 -11.42 -0.90
CA LEU A 162 8.85 -10.52 0.20
C LEU A 162 9.87 -10.66 1.34
N SER A 163 10.55 -9.56 1.65
CA SER A 163 11.41 -9.44 2.84
C SER A 163 10.75 -8.51 3.84
N LEU A 164 10.10 -9.09 4.84
CA LEU A 164 9.46 -8.36 5.93
C LEU A 164 10.43 -8.18 7.11
N HIS A 165 10.42 -7.00 7.73
CA HIS A 165 11.19 -6.75 8.96
C HIS A 165 10.46 -7.28 10.21
N GLN A 166 9.17 -7.64 10.09
CA GLN A 166 8.37 -8.16 11.19
C GLN A 166 8.74 -9.62 11.50
N SER A 167 8.87 -9.94 12.78
CA SER A 167 9.06 -11.33 13.24
C SER A 167 7.72 -12.05 13.30
N ALA A 168 7.41 -12.85 12.28
CA ALA A 168 6.24 -13.73 12.27
C ALA A 168 6.61 -15.08 11.64
N GLY A 169 6.00 -16.17 12.13
CA GLY A 169 6.21 -17.50 11.57
C GLY A 169 5.69 -17.57 10.12
N LYS A 170 6.44 -18.20 9.20
CA LYS A 170 6.05 -18.29 7.78
C LYS A 170 4.64 -18.86 7.54
N GLN A 171 4.22 -19.83 8.35
CA GLN A 171 2.88 -20.43 8.26
C GLN A 171 1.78 -19.45 8.68
N ASP A 172 2.02 -18.66 9.74
CA ASP A 172 1.09 -17.63 10.20
C ASP A 172 0.97 -16.53 9.13
N LEU A 173 2.09 -16.12 8.53
CA LEU A 173 2.12 -15.14 7.43
C LEU A 173 1.30 -15.62 6.23
N ALA A 174 1.46 -16.86 5.79
CA ALA A 174 0.70 -17.41 4.66
C ALA A 174 -0.81 -17.49 4.94
N SER A 175 -1.20 -17.80 6.18
CA SER A 175 -2.61 -17.82 6.59
C SER A 175 -3.24 -16.43 6.62
N LEU A 176 -2.47 -15.43 7.05
CA LEU A 176 -2.92 -14.05 7.18
C LEU A 176 -2.91 -13.31 5.85
N LEU A 177 -2.03 -13.73 4.92
CA LEU A 177 -1.80 -13.09 3.63
C LEU A 177 -1.89 -14.08 2.46
N PRO A 178 -3.04 -14.74 2.23
CA PRO A 178 -3.11 -15.82 1.23
C PRO A 178 -2.78 -15.37 -0.20
N ARG A 179 -3.01 -14.09 -0.55
CA ARG A 179 -2.61 -13.51 -1.84
C ARG A 179 -1.09 -13.45 -2.01
N TYR A 180 -0.35 -13.31 -0.91
CA TYR A 180 1.10 -13.16 -0.90
C TYR A 180 1.83 -14.42 -0.45
N ALA A 181 1.10 -15.50 -0.12
CA ALA A 181 1.65 -16.73 0.45
C ALA A 181 2.75 -17.37 -0.40
N SER A 182 2.69 -17.25 -1.73
CA SER A 182 3.72 -17.77 -2.64
C SER A 182 5.03 -16.97 -2.63
N ARG A 183 5.07 -15.81 -1.94
CA ARG A 183 6.19 -14.84 -1.92
C ARG A 183 6.91 -14.76 -0.57
N LEU A 184 6.40 -15.43 0.46
CA LEU A 184 6.88 -15.45 1.86
C LEU A 184 7.76 -16.68 2.13
#